data_AF-W5NF31-F1
#
_entry.id   AF-W5NF31-F1
#
_cell.length_a   1.000
_cell.length_b   1.000
_cell.length_c   1.000
_cell.angle_alpha   90.00
_cell.angle_beta   90.00
_cell.angle_gamma   90.00
#
_symmetry.space_group_name_H-M   'P 1'
#
loop_
_entity.id
_entity.type
_entity.pdbx_description
1 polymer ?
#
loop_
_entity_poly.entity_id
_entity_poly.type
_entity_poly.pdbx_seq_one_letter_code
_entity_poly.pdbx_strand_id
1 'polypeptide(L)'
;DEDEEDSPQLLRTKSDAGVWRRGKRRTPSDQRRLRRHRFSINGHYYNHKTSVFTPAFGSVTNVRINSTMTTPQILRLLLNKFKIENSPDEFSLYLVHTSGERQELKSTDHPLAVRVLQGPCEQVSKIFLMEKDLGEEVTYDVAQYIKFEMPVLRSFIAKLQEEEDREVQKLKTK
;
A
#
# COMPACT_ATOMS: atom_id res chain seq x y z
N ASP A 1 -38.16 7.05 -22.11
CA ASP A 1 -37.62 8.12 -21.26
C ASP A 1 -37.28 7.60 -19.88
N GLU A 2 -36.20 6.81 -19.76
CA GLU A 2 -35.72 6.30 -18.47
C GLU A 2 -34.19 6.12 -18.51
N ASP A 3 -33.46 7.21 -18.33
CA ASP A 3 -32.06 7.21 -17.92
C ASP A 3 -31.93 8.11 -16.69
N GLU A 4 -32.56 7.70 -15.58
CA GLU A 4 -32.23 8.28 -14.26
C GLU A 4 -30.88 7.69 -13.82
N GLU A 5 -29.82 8.49 -13.95
CA GLU A 5 -28.50 8.24 -13.40
C GLU A 5 -28.58 7.93 -11.89
N ASP A 6 -28.59 6.64 -11.55
CA ASP A 6 -28.49 6.13 -10.19
C ASP A 6 -27.09 6.43 -9.63
N SER A 7 -26.93 7.68 -9.20
CA SER A 7 -25.70 8.22 -8.63
C SER A 7 -25.33 7.44 -7.37
N PRO A 8 -24.07 6.96 -7.23
CA PRO A 8 -23.69 6.11 -6.12
C PRO A 8 -23.78 6.87 -4.79
N GLN A 9 -24.79 6.54 -3.98
CA GLN A 9 -24.90 7.05 -2.62
C GLN A 9 -23.78 6.48 -1.74
N LEU A 10 -22.70 7.25 -1.62
CA LEU A 10 -21.67 7.02 -0.61
C LEU A 10 -22.29 7.15 0.79
N LEU A 11 -21.87 6.28 1.71
CA LEU A 11 -22.17 6.44 3.12
C LEU A 11 -21.45 7.69 3.62
N ARG A 12 -22.21 8.77 3.71
CA ARG A 12 -21.77 10.07 4.21
C ARG A 12 -21.20 9.90 5.63
N THR A 13 -20.04 10.47 5.88
CA THR A 13 -19.45 10.57 7.23
C THR A 13 -20.42 11.32 8.15
N LYS A 14 -20.41 10.96 9.44
CA LYS A 14 -21.47 11.23 10.44
C LYS A 14 -21.76 12.71 10.78
N SER A 15 -21.31 13.66 9.98
CA SER A 15 -21.47 15.10 10.22
C SER A 15 -22.69 15.73 9.57
N ASP A 16 -23.47 15.01 8.76
CA ASP A 16 -24.70 15.55 8.17
C ASP A 16 -25.92 15.26 9.05
N ALA A 17 -26.14 16.14 10.01
CA ALA A 17 -27.41 16.27 10.72
C ALA A 17 -28.46 16.88 9.75
N GLY A 18 -28.98 16.06 8.85
CA GLY A 18 -29.94 16.50 7.83
C GLY A 18 -31.00 15.44 7.55
N VAL A 19 -32.14 15.57 8.22
CA VAL A 19 -33.45 15.03 7.83
C VAL A 19 -33.50 13.49 7.68
N TRP A 20 -34.01 12.82 8.72
CA TRP A 20 -34.61 11.48 8.58
C TRP A 20 -35.82 11.58 7.62
N ARG A 21 -35.58 11.54 6.31
CA ARG A 21 -36.67 11.30 5.37
C ARG A 21 -37.15 9.88 5.64
N ARG A 22 -38.36 9.78 6.17
CA ARG A 22 -39.13 8.57 6.38
C ARG A 22 -39.27 7.84 5.02
N GLY A 23 -38.26 7.05 4.66
CA GLY A 23 -38.19 6.40 3.36
C GLY A 23 -39.20 5.28 3.25
N LYS A 24 -39.97 5.26 2.16
CA LYS A 24 -40.77 4.12 1.67
C LYS A 24 -40.09 2.81 2.06
N ARG A 25 -40.82 1.90 2.72
CA ARG A 25 -40.36 0.54 3.04
C ARG A 25 -39.90 -0.11 1.74
N ARG A 26 -38.57 -0.19 1.53
CA ARG A 26 -37.96 -0.82 0.36
C ARG A 26 -38.46 -2.26 0.28
N THR A 27 -38.88 -2.70 -0.91
CA THR A 27 -39.36 -4.07 -1.09
C THR A 27 -38.22 -5.05 -0.80
N PRO A 28 -38.51 -6.30 -0.38
CA PRO A 28 -37.48 -7.33 -0.18
C PRO A 28 -36.59 -7.53 -1.42
N SER A 29 -37.14 -7.32 -2.63
CA SER A 29 -36.44 -7.31 -3.92
C SER A 29 -35.45 -6.15 -4.05
N ASP A 30 -35.81 -4.93 -3.65
CA ASP A 30 -34.92 -3.77 -3.69
C ASP A 30 -33.77 -3.91 -2.68
N GLN A 31 -34.07 -4.43 -1.48
CA GLN A 31 -33.05 -4.72 -0.48
C GLN A 31 -32.06 -5.79 -0.97
N ARG A 32 -32.55 -6.79 -1.73
CA ARG A 32 -31.69 -7.80 -2.38
C ARG A 32 -30.85 -7.20 -3.51
N ARG A 33 -31.39 -6.29 -4.33
CA ARG A 33 -30.64 -5.57 -5.37
C ARG A 33 -29.53 -4.70 -4.78
N LEU A 34 -29.84 -3.89 -3.77
CA LEU A 34 -28.87 -3.06 -3.06
C LEU A 34 -27.78 -3.88 -2.34
N ARG A 35 -28.13 -5.06 -1.82
CA ARG A 35 -27.14 -6.00 -1.25
C ARG A 35 -26.21 -6.64 -2.28
N ARG A 36 -26.67 -6.81 -3.52
CA ARG A 36 -25.82 -7.28 -4.63
C ARG A 36 -24.95 -6.16 -5.18
N HIS A 37 -25.41 -4.92 -5.08
CA HIS A 37 -24.72 -3.72 -5.55
C HIS A 37 -23.88 -3.04 -4.45
N ARG A 38 -23.26 -3.82 -3.57
CA ARG A 38 -22.41 -3.27 -2.51
C ARG A 38 -21.13 -2.73 -3.14
N PHE A 39 -20.96 -1.41 -3.18
CA PHE A 39 -19.74 -0.78 -3.69
C PHE A 39 -18.53 -0.90 -2.74
N SER A 40 -18.46 -1.97 -1.94
CA SER A 40 -17.37 -2.15 -1.01
C SER A 40 -16.99 -3.59 -0.74
N ILE A 41 -15.68 -3.82 -0.58
CA ILE A 41 -15.07 -5.08 -0.18
C ILE A 41 -14.12 -4.83 0.99
N ASN A 42 -14.31 -5.56 2.09
CA ASN A 42 -13.48 -5.44 3.29
C ASN A 42 -13.32 -3.99 3.83
N GLY A 43 -14.29 -3.11 3.57
CA GLY A 43 -14.24 -1.69 3.99
C GLY A 43 -13.60 -0.73 2.98
N HIS A 44 -13.12 -1.23 1.84
CA HIS A 44 -12.63 -0.42 0.72
C HIS A 44 -13.71 -0.22 -0.33
N TYR A 45 -13.56 0.82 -1.14
CA TYR A 45 -14.44 1.05 -2.28
C TYR A 45 -14.12 0.04 -3.39
N TYR A 46 -15.18 -0.57 -3.93
CA TYR A 46 -15.08 -1.49 -5.07
C TYR A 46 -16.25 -1.26 -6.01
N ASN A 47 -15.95 -0.83 -7.24
CA ASN A 47 -16.97 -0.66 -8.27
C ASN A 47 -17.16 -1.96 -9.04
N HIS A 48 -18.29 -2.63 -8.81
CA HIS A 48 -18.64 -3.88 -9.48
C HIS A 48 -18.91 -3.76 -10.99
N LYS A 49 -19.14 -2.54 -11.51
CA LYS A 49 -19.35 -2.31 -12.94
C LYS A 49 -18.03 -2.18 -13.71
N THR A 50 -17.03 -1.57 -13.08
CA THR A 50 -15.73 -1.28 -13.71
C THR A 50 -14.59 -2.14 -13.15
N SER A 51 -14.88 -3.04 -12.20
CA SER A 51 -13.89 -3.79 -11.40
C SER A 51 -12.82 -2.93 -10.72
N VAL A 52 -13.09 -1.64 -10.51
CA VAL A 52 -12.12 -0.71 -9.90
C VAL A 52 -12.14 -0.87 -8.38
N PHE A 53 -11.01 -1.27 -7.82
CA PHE A 53 -10.75 -1.29 -6.39
C PHE A 53 -9.99 -0.04 -5.98
N THR A 54 -10.48 0.69 -4.97
CA THR A 54 -9.76 1.84 -4.40
C THR A 54 -9.42 1.53 -2.94
N PRO A 55 -8.18 1.10 -2.66
CA PRO A 55 -7.77 0.80 -1.31
C PRO A 55 -7.75 2.06 -0.45
N ALA A 56 -8.15 1.93 0.81
CA ALA A 56 -7.84 2.94 1.79
C ALA A 56 -6.33 2.87 2.07
N PHE A 57 -5.62 3.99 1.95
CA PHE A 57 -4.20 4.05 2.24
C PHE A 57 -3.91 3.57 3.67
N GLY A 58 -2.86 2.77 3.84
CA GLY A 58 -2.47 2.22 5.14
C GLY A 58 -3.45 1.20 5.73
N SER A 59 -4.36 0.66 4.92
CA SER A 59 -5.28 -0.38 5.38
C SER A 59 -4.57 -1.69 5.71
N VAL A 60 -4.99 -2.31 6.81
CA VAL A 60 -4.41 -3.56 7.32
C VAL A 60 -5.31 -4.72 6.95
N THR A 61 -4.70 -5.81 6.50
CA THR A 61 -5.40 -7.03 6.10
C THR A 61 -4.70 -8.27 6.65
N ASN A 62 -5.49 -9.24 7.10
CA ASN A 62 -4.96 -10.48 7.67
C ASN A 62 -5.18 -11.66 6.73
N VAL A 63 -4.13 -12.43 6.48
CA VAL A 63 -4.17 -13.70 5.73
C VAL A 63 -3.58 -14.81 6.57
N ARG A 64 -4.19 -16.00 6.54
CA ARG A 64 -3.65 -17.19 7.21
C ARG A 64 -2.80 -17.96 6.21
N ILE A 65 -1.53 -18.15 6.54
CA ILE A 65 -0.50 -18.76 5.69
C ILE A 65 0.32 -19.77 6.49
N ASN A 66 1.08 -20.63 5.81
CA ASN A 66 2.04 -21.54 6.43
C ASN A 66 3.48 -21.18 6.05
N SER A 67 4.46 -21.87 6.63
CA SER A 67 5.89 -21.57 6.46
C SER A 67 6.45 -21.90 5.07
N THR A 68 5.77 -22.76 4.31
CA THR A 68 6.23 -23.20 2.98
C THR A 68 5.63 -22.34 1.86
N MET A 69 4.72 -21.41 2.16
CA MET A 69 4.14 -20.53 1.15
C MET A 69 5.17 -19.52 0.67
N THR A 70 5.27 -19.34 -0.65
CA THR A 70 6.17 -18.37 -1.27
C THR A 70 5.50 -17.02 -1.48
N THR A 71 6.30 -15.97 -1.69
CA THR A 71 5.82 -14.60 -1.99
C THR A 71 4.74 -14.57 -3.08
N PRO A 72 4.88 -15.23 -4.26
CA PRO A 72 3.86 -15.19 -5.32
C PRO A 72 2.54 -15.85 -4.91
N GLN A 73 2.58 -16.90 -4.09
CA GLN A 73 1.37 -17.57 -3.62
C GLN A 73 0.59 -16.65 -2.67
N ILE A 74 1.30 -15.98 -1.76
CA ILE A 74 0.70 -15.04 -0.80
C ILE A 74 0.19 -13.79 -1.50
N LEU A 75 0.93 -13.29 -2.49
CA LEU A 75 0.51 -12.19 -3.35
C LEU A 75 -0.85 -12.48 -3.99
N ARG A 76 -1.00 -13.64 -4.65
CA ARG A 76 -2.29 -14.05 -5.25
C ARG A 76 -3.40 -14.19 -4.22
N LEU A 77 -3.13 -14.70 -3.02
CA LEU A 77 -4.13 -14.74 -1.95
C LEU A 77 -4.63 -13.34 -1.56
N LEU A 78 -3.71 -12.36 -1.47
CA LEU A 78 -4.04 -10.98 -1.16
C LEU A 78 -4.85 -10.33 -2.29
N LEU A 79 -4.41 -10.46 -3.54
CA LEU A 79 -5.11 -9.93 -4.71
C LEU A 79 -6.53 -10.50 -4.81
N ASN A 80 -6.68 -11.83 -4.62
CA ASN A 80 -7.99 -12.49 -4.59
C ASN A 80 -8.88 -11.98 -3.45
N LYS A 81 -8.31 -11.75 -2.26
CA LYS A 81 -9.06 -11.23 -1.10
C LYS A 81 -9.66 -9.85 -1.38
N PHE A 82 -9.01 -9.04 -2.22
CA PHE A 82 -9.45 -7.72 -2.61
C PHE A 82 -10.14 -7.65 -3.97
N LYS A 83 -10.26 -8.80 -4.69
CA LYS A 83 -10.79 -8.88 -6.05
C LYS A 83 -10.07 -7.94 -7.03
N ILE A 84 -8.75 -7.88 -6.92
CA ILE A 84 -7.91 -7.18 -7.88
C ILE A 84 -7.74 -8.09 -9.10
N GLU A 85 -8.19 -7.62 -10.26
CA GLU A 85 -8.18 -8.38 -11.53
C GLU A 85 -6.90 -8.14 -12.35
N ASN A 86 -6.12 -7.12 -12.00
CA ASN A 86 -4.81 -6.82 -12.58
C ASN A 86 -3.83 -8.00 -12.51
N SER A 87 -2.81 -7.96 -13.36
CA SER A 87 -1.77 -8.99 -13.36
C SER A 87 -1.04 -9.00 -12.01
N PRO A 88 -0.82 -10.18 -11.39
CA PRO A 88 0.02 -10.26 -10.20
C PRO A 88 1.44 -9.71 -10.40
N ASP A 89 1.92 -9.68 -11.65
CA ASP A 89 3.24 -9.18 -11.98
C ASP A 89 3.37 -7.65 -11.85
N GLU A 90 2.25 -6.92 -11.77
CA GLU A 90 2.21 -5.48 -11.50
C GLU A 90 2.44 -5.16 -10.01
N PHE A 91 2.35 -6.17 -9.14
CA PHE A 91 2.45 -6.00 -7.69
C PHE A 91 3.65 -6.74 -7.11
N SER A 92 4.10 -6.27 -5.96
CA SER A 92 5.06 -6.98 -5.13
C SER A 92 4.80 -6.77 -3.64
N LEU A 93 5.44 -7.61 -2.82
CA LEU A 93 5.43 -7.48 -1.38
C LEU A 93 6.72 -6.80 -0.94
N TYR A 94 6.59 -5.74 -0.15
CA TYR A 94 7.73 -4.99 0.36
C TYR A 94 7.79 -5.08 1.88
N LEU A 95 8.96 -5.41 2.42
CA LEU A 95 9.25 -5.25 3.83
C LEU A 95 9.70 -3.80 4.06
N VAL A 96 8.97 -3.07 4.90
CA VAL A 96 9.26 -1.67 5.22
C VAL A 96 9.54 -1.54 6.71
N HIS A 97 10.69 -0.97 7.04
CA HIS A 97 11.13 -0.68 8.41
C HIS A 97 10.84 0.76 8.81
N THR A 98 10.79 1.04 10.11
CA THR A 98 10.66 2.41 10.63
C THR A 98 11.89 3.29 10.45
N SER A 99 13.03 2.69 10.09
CA SER A 99 14.20 3.42 9.58
C SER A 99 13.88 4.16 8.28
N GLY A 100 12.95 3.65 7.48
CA GLY A 100 12.70 4.07 6.09
C GLY A 100 13.24 3.07 5.06
N GLU A 101 13.97 2.04 5.52
CA GLU A 101 14.44 0.93 4.67
C GLU A 101 13.24 0.18 4.10
N ARG A 102 13.33 -0.13 2.80
CA ARG A 102 12.30 -0.81 2.04
C ARG A 102 12.95 -1.80 1.10
N GLN A 103 12.61 -3.07 1.30
CA GLN A 103 13.17 -4.19 0.55
C GLN A 103 12.06 -4.97 -0.15
N GLU A 104 12.22 -5.26 -1.43
CA GLU A 104 11.30 -6.15 -2.14
C GLU A 104 11.51 -7.60 -1.70
N LEU A 105 10.42 -8.32 -1.44
CA LEU A 105 10.47 -9.76 -1.19
C LEU A 105 10.60 -10.51 -2.51
N LYS A 106 11.61 -11.37 -2.60
CA LYS A 106 11.87 -12.16 -3.81
C LYS A 106 10.79 -13.21 -3.99
N SER A 107 10.65 -13.70 -5.22
CA SER A 107 9.72 -14.78 -5.56
C SER A 107 10.00 -16.09 -4.81
N THR A 108 11.26 -16.32 -4.43
CA THR A 108 11.72 -17.49 -3.66
C THR A 108 11.56 -17.32 -2.15
N ASP A 109 11.26 -16.11 -1.67
CA ASP A 109 11.15 -15.86 -0.24
C ASP A 109 9.86 -16.42 0.34
N HIS A 110 9.88 -16.63 1.65
CA HIS A 110 8.75 -17.10 2.44
C HIS A 110 8.31 -16.00 3.42
N PRO A 111 7.29 -15.18 3.08
CA PRO A 111 6.87 -14.03 3.89
C PRO A 111 6.59 -14.33 5.37
N LEU A 112 6.10 -15.55 5.70
CA LEU A 112 5.92 -15.93 7.11
C LEU A 112 7.27 -16.05 7.84
N ALA A 113 8.27 -16.67 7.22
CA ALA A 113 9.62 -16.78 7.79
C ALA A 113 10.26 -15.40 7.93
N VAL A 114 10.12 -14.54 6.91
CA VAL A 114 10.56 -13.14 6.98
C VAL A 114 9.90 -12.42 8.15
N ARG A 115 8.58 -12.55 8.34
CA ARG A 115 7.89 -11.92 9.47
C ARG A 115 8.37 -12.43 10.83
N VAL A 116 8.62 -13.73 10.94
CA VAL A 116 9.13 -14.32 12.19
C VAL A 116 10.51 -13.76 12.54
N LEU A 117 11.41 -13.63 11.56
CA LEU A 117 12.74 -13.03 11.75
C LEU A 117 12.68 -11.56 12.18
N GLN A 118 11.72 -10.82 11.63
CA GLN A 118 11.51 -9.41 11.95
C GLN A 118 10.77 -9.19 13.29
N GLY A 119 10.23 -10.25 13.88
CA GLY A 119 9.46 -10.20 15.11
C GLY A 119 8.01 -9.74 14.93
N PRO A 120 7.20 -9.75 16.00
CA PRO A 120 5.77 -9.48 15.92
C PRO A 120 5.42 -7.99 15.89
N CYS A 121 6.32 -7.09 16.31
CA CYS A 121 6.01 -5.68 16.48
C CYS A 121 5.82 -4.94 15.15
N GLU A 122 4.61 -4.45 14.88
CA GLU A 122 4.31 -3.65 13.67
C GLU A 122 4.92 -2.24 13.74
N GLN A 123 5.39 -1.79 14.91
CA GLN A 123 6.10 -0.51 15.05
C GLN A 123 7.58 -0.62 14.64
N VAL A 124 8.08 -1.80 14.29
CA VAL A 124 9.47 -1.99 13.84
C VAL A 124 9.51 -2.17 12.32
N SER A 125 8.70 -3.09 11.82
CA SER A 125 8.59 -3.38 10.39
C SER A 125 7.20 -3.86 10.03
N LYS A 126 6.82 -3.68 8.77
CA LYS A 126 5.53 -4.10 8.20
C LYS A 126 5.77 -4.65 6.79
N ILE A 127 4.87 -5.55 6.35
CA ILE A 127 4.86 -6.03 4.98
C ILE A 127 3.73 -5.32 4.25
N PHE A 128 4.05 -4.66 3.13
CA PHE A 128 3.11 -3.93 2.30
C PHE A 128 2.91 -4.63 0.96
N LEU A 129 1.67 -4.62 0.49
CA LEU A 129 1.34 -4.89 -0.91
C LEU A 129 1.40 -3.55 -1.65
N MET A 130 2.24 -3.45 -2.68
CA MET A 130 2.40 -2.23 -3.48
C MET A 130 2.50 -2.57 -4.97
N GLU A 131 2.13 -1.62 -5.81
CA GLU A 131 2.47 -1.66 -7.24
C GLU A 131 3.98 -1.48 -7.39
N LYS A 132 4.59 -2.23 -8.33
CA LYS A 132 6.05 -2.21 -8.52
C LYS A 132 6.58 -0.84 -8.91
N ASP A 133 5.81 -0.09 -9.71
CA ASP A 133 6.20 1.25 -10.16
C ASP A 133 6.30 2.27 -9.01
N LEU A 134 5.65 2.00 -7.87
CA LEU A 134 5.70 2.82 -6.67
C LEU A 134 6.67 2.28 -5.60
N GLY A 135 7.12 1.03 -5.78
CA GLY A 135 7.88 0.24 -4.82
C GLY A 135 9.39 0.41 -4.96
N GLU A 136 9.90 1.63 -4.90
CA GLU A 136 11.34 1.87 -4.94
C GLU A 136 12.06 1.23 -3.75
N GLU A 137 13.08 0.43 -4.02
CA GLU A 137 13.94 -0.14 -2.98
C GLU A 137 14.77 0.95 -2.33
N VAL A 138 14.76 0.95 -0.99
CA VAL A 138 15.54 1.88 -0.18
C VAL A 138 16.42 1.04 0.71
N THR A 139 17.73 1.10 0.47
CA THR A 139 18.71 0.43 1.32
C THR A 139 18.80 1.10 2.69
N TYR A 140 19.30 0.36 3.67
CA TYR A 140 19.52 0.87 5.03
C TYR A 140 20.37 2.15 5.05
N ASP A 141 21.42 2.23 4.24
CA ASP A 141 22.31 3.40 4.19
C ASP A 141 21.60 4.63 3.66
N VAL A 142 20.75 4.46 2.64
CA VAL A 142 19.95 5.55 2.05
C VAL A 142 18.82 5.98 2.98
N ALA A 143 18.20 5.03 3.69
CA ALA A 143 17.05 5.28 4.58
C ALA A 143 17.34 6.35 5.65
N GLN A 144 18.58 6.44 6.12
CA GLN A 144 19.00 7.44 7.11
C GLN A 144 18.84 8.87 6.59
N TYR A 145 18.96 9.06 5.27
CA TYR A 145 18.93 10.38 4.65
C TYR A 145 17.52 10.87 4.30
N ILE A 146 16.55 9.97 4.16
CA ILE A 146 15.16 10.30 3.75
C ILE A 146 14.48 11.26 4.73
N LYS A 147 14.92 11.27 5.99
CA LYS A 147 14.37 12.13 7.05
C LYS A 147 14.88 13.57 6.98
N PHE A 148 15.90 13.87 6.18
CA PHE A 148 16.45 15.21 6.04
C PHE A 148 15.77 15.99 4.92
N GLU A 149 15.66 17.30 5.12
CA GLU A 149 15.16 18.20 4.09
C GLU A 149 16.17 18.36 2.95
N MET A 150 15.67 18.65 1.74
CA MET A 150 16.52 18.84 0.56
C MET A 150 17.67 19.84 0.73
N PRO A 151 17.54 20.98 1.45
CA PRO A 151 18.66 21.88 1.71
C PRO A 151 19.79 21.23 2.53
N VAL A 152 19.44 20.39 3.50
CA VAL A 152 20.41 19.66 4.34
C VAL A 152 21.15 18.62 3.51
N LEU A 153 20.42 17.86 2.69
CA LEU A 153 21.01 16.89 1.76
C LEU A 153 21.97 17.56 0.78
N ARG A 154 21.60 18.72 0.23
CA ARG A 154 22.49 19.52 -0.63
C ARG A 154 23.76 19.96 0.11
N SER A 155 23.65 20.31 1.39
CA SER A 155 24.82 20.65 2.20
C SER A 155 25.77 19.47 2.39
N PHE A 156 25.26 18.25 2.58
CA PHE A 156 26.10 17.06 2.66
C PHE A 156 26.88 16.82 1.38
N ILE A 157 26.21 16.90 0.22
CA ILE A 157 26.88 16.74 -1.08
C ILE A 157 27.97 17.80 -1.26
N ALA A 158 27.67 19.07 -0.95
CA ALA A 158 28.64 20.15 -1.09
C ALA A 158 29.89 19.93 -0.21
N LYS A 159 29.71 19.48 1.05
CA LYS A 159 30.83 19.20 1.96
C LYS A 159 31.65 17.99 1.51
N LEU A 160 31.00 16.94 1.02
CA LEU A 160 31.69 15.77 0.47
C LEU A 160 32.52 16.13 -0.77
N GLN A 161 32.00 16.99 -1.64
CA GLN A 161 32.76 17.48 -2.81
C GLN A 161 33.98 18.31 -2.38
N GLU A 162 33.82 19.22 -1.40
CA GLU A 162 34.94 20.01 -0.89
C GLU A 162 36.04 19.13 -0.26
N GLU A 163 35.64 18.07 0.44
CA GLU A 163 36.56 17.09 1.02
C GLU A 163 37.29 16.27 -0.05
N GLU A 164 36.56 15.80 -1.07
CA GLU A 164 37.14 15.10 -2.21
C GLU A 164 38.16 15.97 -2.96
N ASP A 165 37.81 17.22 -3.29
CA ASP A 165 38.69 18.16 -3.98
C ASP A 165 39.98 18.42 -3.18
N ARG A 166 39.85 18.52 -1.85
CA ARG A 166 40.98 18.70 -0.93
C ARG A 166 41.91 17.48 -0.94
N GLU A 167 41.38 16.26 -0.92
CA GLU A 167 42.18 15.03 -1.00
C GLU A 167 42.86 14.87 -2.37
N VAL A 168 42.15 15.17 -3.46
CA VAL A 168 42.73 15.19 -4.81
C VAL A 168 43.90 16.16 -4.89
N GLN A 169 43.78 17.35 -4.29
CA GLN A 169 44.84 18.34 -4.31
C GLN A 169 46.05 17.92 -3.48
N LYS A 170 45.85 17.25 -2.33
CA LYS A 170 46.94 16.64 -1.54
C LYS A 170 47.69 15.54 -2.30
N LEU A 171 46.98 14.75 -3.10
CA LEU A 171 47.60 13.70 -3.92
C LEU A 171 48.39 14.28 -5.09
N LYS A 172 47.96 15.40 -5.66
CA LYS A 172 48.67 16.08 -6.77
C LYS A 172 49.97 16.78 -6.36
N THR A 173 50.08 17.16 -5.09
CA THR A 173 51.30 17.79 -4.54
C THR A 173 52.29 16.77 -3.96
N LYS A 174 51.94 15.49 -3.92
CA LYS A 174 52.84 14.36 -3.61
C LYS A 174 53.50 13.82 -4.87
#